data_AF-A0A946ZMB1-F1
#
_entry.id   AF-A0A946ZMB1-F1
#
_cell.length_a   1.000
_cell.length_b   1.000
_cell.length_c   1.000
_cell.angle_alpha   90.00
_cell.angle_beta   90.00
_cell.angle_gamma   90.00
#
_symmetry.space_group_name_H-M   'P 1'
#
loop_
_entity.id
_entity.type
_entity.pdbx_description
1 polymer ?
#
loop_
_entity_poly.entity_id
_entity_poly.type
_entity_poly.pdbx_seq_one_letter_code
_entity_poly.pdbx_strand_id
1 'polypeptide(L)'
;MKTLLLAVVSLLFWVPTSSQNREDAKNARNERIQDAYEAAKDLVETRQFTFRSNWMNTQGGKRIQLDAGSGYLTLNEDQANAYFPYFGTVRVATMYEGGGIEFDTQIEDFEIKYNDERKIINITFMVAAKKERYEVLIQLYKGLKGSVTVFSNKRDQISYDGYFKAIEH
;
A
#
# COMPACT_ATOMS: atom_id res chain seq x y z
N MET A 1 -4.56 35.10 -73.22
CA MET A 1 -5.23 33.79 -73.15
C MET A 1 -4.32 32.85 -72.37
N LYS A 2 -4.85 32.29 -71.28
CA LYS A 2 -4.53 31.04 -70.57
C LYS A 2 -3.12 30.44 -70.74
N THR A 3 -2.35 30.49 -69.65
CA THR A 3 -1.47 29.44 -69.04
C THR A 3 -0.68 30.19 -67.95
N LEU A 4 -0.72 29.90 -66.65
CA LEU A 4 -0.32 28.66 -65.99
C LEU A 4 -1.10 28.53 -64.67
N LEU A 5 -1.71 27.36 -64.47
CA LEU A 5 -2.10 26.82 -63.17
C LEU A 5 -0.87 26.13 -62.55
N LEU A 6 -0.88 25.94 -61.23
CA LEU A 6 0.09 25.22 -60.38
C LEU A 6 1.35 25.97 -59.96
N ALA A 7 1.41 26.38 -58.69
CA ALA A 7 2.51 26.03 -57.79
C ALA A 7 2.21 26.45 -56.34
N VAL A 8 2.06 25.43 -55.48
CA VAL A 8 2.72 25.35 -54.17
C VAL A 8 2.13 26.22 -53.04
N VAL A 9 1.04 25.73 -52.45
CA VAL A 9 0.69 25.96 -51.05
C VAL A 9 1.61 25.07 -50.20
N SER A 10 2.86 25.48 -50.02
CA SER A 10 3.74 24.85 -49.03
C SER A 10 4.62 25.91 -48.39
N LEU A 11 4.19 26.42 -47.23
CA LEU A 11 5.09 26.99 -46.24
C LEU A 11 4.41 26.94 -44.87
N LEU A 12 5.00 26.10 -44.02
CA LEU A 12 5.19 26.32 -42.58
C LEU A 12 4.00 26.06 -41.64
N PHE A 13 3.67 24.79 -41.46
CA PHE A 13 3.37 24.28 -40.12
C PHE A 13 4.33 23.14 -39.78
N TRP A 14 5.61 23.48 -39.62
CA TRP A 14 6.57 22.64 -38.92
C TRP A 14 6.76 23.23 -37.52
N VAL A 15 5.77 23.02 -36.67
CA VAL A 15 5.86 23.30 -35.23
C VAL A 15 6.21 21.97 -34.56
N PRO A 16 7.26 21.90 -33.73
CA PRO A 16 7.89 20.64 -33.34
C PRO A 16 6.96 19.72 -32.55
N THR A 17 7.08 18.43 -32.86
CA THR A 17 6.46 17.20 -32.36
C THR A 17 6.62 16.94 -30.84
N SER A 18 6.93 17.96 -30.04
CA SER A 18 7.22 17.84 -28.61
C SER A 18 5.96 17.80 -27.73
N SER A 19 4.81 18.25 -28.23
CA SER A 19 3.54 18.26 -27.47
C SER A 19 2.84 16.91 -27.49
N GLN A 20 2.83 16.22 -28.65
CA GLN A 20 2.24 14.87 -28.79
C GLN A 20 3.00 13.86 -27.93
N ASN A 21 4.33 13.83 -28.01
CA ASN A 21 5.17 12.94 -27.20
C ASN A 21 4.98 13.12 -25.67
N ARG A 22 4.66 14.34 -25.21
CA ARG A 22 4.40 14.61 -23.78
C ARG A 22 3.03 14.11 -23.34
N GLU A 23 2.04 14.21 -24.21
CA GLU A 23 0.68 13.74 -23.89
C GLU A 23 0.60 12.22 -23.94
N ASP A 24 1.20 11.59 -24.95
CA ASP A 24 1.31 10.12 -25.05
C ASP A 24 2.04 9.53 -23.84
N ALA A 25 3.12 10.17 -23.38
CA ALA A 25 3.85 9.75 -22.18
C ALA A 25 3.02 9.88 -20.89
N LYS A 26 2.16 10.90 -20.77
CA LYS A 26 1.26 11.04 -19.62
C LYS A 26 0.16 9.99 -19.66
N ASN A 27 -0.43 9.74 -20.83
CA ASN A 27 -1.47 8.74 -21.01
C ASN A 27 -0.95 7.35 -20.65
N ALA A 28 0.21 6.96 -21.19
CA ALA A 28 0.86 5.70 -20.85
C ALA A 28 1.20 5.59 -19.34
N ARG A 29 1.57 6.71 -18.69
CA ARG A 29 1.79 6.73 -17.23
C ARG A 29 0.49 6.52 -16.45
N ASN A 30 -0.60 7.15 -16.88
CA ASN A 30 -1.91 7.04 -16.25
C ASN A 30 -2.48 5.63 -16.41
N GLU A 31 -2.33 5.02 -17.59
CA GLU A 31 -2.65 3.62 -17.84
C GLU A 31 -1.88 2.70 -16.89
N ARG A 32 -0.55 2.82 -16.80
CA ARG A 32 0.26 2.03 -15.86
C ARG A 32 -0.15 2.21 -14.40
N ILE A 33 -0.54 3.42 -14.01
CA ILE A 33 -1.04 3.72 -12.66
C ILE A 33 -2.37 3.01 -12.42
N GLN A 34 -3.24 2.99 -13.43
CA GLN A 34 -4.54 2.33 -13.39
C GLN A 34 -4.37 0.81 -13.33
N ASP A 35 -3.55 0.21 -14.19
CA ASP A 35 -3.25 -1.23 -14.19
C ASP A 35 -2.67 -1.67 -12.84
N ALA A 36 -1.73 -0.89 -12.29
CA ALA A 36 -1.12 -1.18 -10.99
C ALA A 36 -2.07 -1.00 -9.80
N TYR A 37 -3.19 -0.28 -9.99
CA TYR A 37 -4.24 -0.13 -8.99
C TYR A 37 -5.26 -1.26 -9.09
N GLU A 38 -5.65 -1.66 -10.31
CA GLU A 38 -6.52 -2.83 -10.52
C GLU A 38 -5.83 -4.11 -10.02
N ALA A 39 -4.54 -4.31 -10.28
CA ALA A 39 -3.78 -5.42 -9.71
C ALA A 39 -3.74 -5.41 -8.16
N ALA A 40 -3.83 -4.22 -7.54
CA ALA A 40 -3.93 -4.10 -6.09
C ALA A 40 -5.33 -4.45 -5.57
N LYS A 41 -6.39 -4.16 -6.35
CA LYS A 41 -7.76 -4.59 -6.05
C LYS A 41 -7.87 -6.12 -6.12
N ASP A 42 -7.40 -6.70 -7.22
CA ASP A 42 -7.39 -8.16 -7.41
C ASP A 42 -6.72 -8.86 -6.21
N LEU A 43 -5.56 -8.35 -5.75
CA LEU A 43 -4.86 -8.92 -4.61
C LEU A 43 -5.72 -8.91 -3.33
N VAL A 44 -6.39 -7.80 -3.01
CA VAL A 44 -7.15 -7.69 -1.74
C VAL A 44 -8.47 -8.45 -1.78
N GLU A 45 -9.05 -8.61 -2.97
CA GLU A 45 -10.29 -9.38 -3.16
C GLU A 45 -10.08 -10.87 -2.88
N THR A 46 -8.88 -11.41 -3.13
CA THR A 46 -8.55 -12.78 -2.71
C THR A 46 -8.54 -12.97 -1.19
N ARG A 47 -8.35 -11.88 -0.43
CA ARG A 47 -8.07 -11.91 1.03
C ARG A 47 -6.88 -12.80 1.39
N GLN A 48 -5.96 -13.02 0.43
CA GLN A 48 -4.79 -13.90 0.57
C GLN A 48 -3.53 -13.16 0.16
N PHE A 49 -2.89 -12.50 1.12
CA PHE A 49 -1.68 -11.71 0.86
C PHE A 49 -0.75 -11.64 2.07
N THR A 50 0.53 -11.35 1.79
CA THR A 50 1.55 -11.04 2.79
C THR A 50 2.06 -9.62 2.61
N PHE A 51 2.05 -8.86 3.68
CA PHE A 51 2.81 -7.63 3.84
C PHE A 51 4.19 -7.91 4.45
N ARG A 52 5.23 -7.26 3.92
CA ARG A 52 6.59 -7.27 4.46
C ARG A 52 7.04 -5.84 4.74
N SER A 53 7.46 -5.56 5.98
CA SER A 53 7.92 -4.24 6.36
C SER A 53 9.41 -4.03 6.03
N ASN A 54 9.72 -2.79 5.62
CA ASN A 54 11.09 -2.30 5.44
C ASN A 54 11.40 -1.14 6.41
N TRP A 55 10.36 -0.46 6.91
CA TRP A 55 10.48 0.65 7.82
C TRP A 55 9.46 0.52 8.94
N MET A 56 9.81 1.03 10.12
CA MET A 56 8.94 1.22 11.27
C MET A 56 8.92 2.71 11.61
N ASN A 57 7.72 3.23 11.87
CA ASN A 57 7.47 4.60 12.26
C ASN A 57 6.76 4.60 13.61
N THR A 58 7.43 5.12 14.63
CA THR A 58 6.91 5.20 16.00
C THR A 58 5.97 6.40 16.17
N GLN A 59 5.08 6.37 17.17
CA GLN A 59 4.20 7.51 17.47
C GLN A 59 4.98 8.82 17.73
N GLY A 60 6.21 8.74 18.28
CA GLY A 60 7.08 9.89 18.50
C GLY A 60 7.78 10.43 17.25
N GLY A 61 7.47 9.92 16.05
CA GLY A 61 8.04 10.38 14.78
C GLY A 61 9.40 9.80 14.41
N LYS A 62 9.98 8.92 15.25
CA LYS A 62 11.21 8.20 14.91
C LYS A 62 10.91 7.16 13.83
N ARG A 63 11.65 7.24 12.72
CA ARG A 63 11.67 6.26 11.62
C ARG A 63 12.89 5.36 11.76
N ILE A 64 12.68 4.05 11.74
CA ILE A 64 13.72 3.03 11.92
C ILE A 64 13.68 2.09 10.72
N GLN A 65 14.85 1.87 10.09
CA GLN A 65 14.98 0.87 9.05
C GLN A 65 14.94 -0.51 9.67
N LEU A 66 14.18 -1.41 9.05
CA LEU A 66 14.06 -2.79 9.47
C LEU A 66 14.85 -3.68 8.52
N ASP A 67 15.41 -4.77 9.04
CA ASP A 67 15.92 -5.84 8.19
C ASP A 67 14.77 -6.43 7.39
N ALA A 68 15.02 -6.75 6.12
CA ALA A 68 13.98 -7.20 5.20
C ALA A 68 13.23 -8.42 5.76
N GLY A 69 11.91 -8.28 5.96
CA GLY A 69 11.06 -9.35 6.48
C GLY A 69 11.04 -9.50 8.01
N SER A 70 11.72 -8.64 8.75
CA SER A 70 11.68 -8.64 10.22
C SER A 70 10.31 -8.25 10.78
N GLY A 71 9.45 -7.57 10.02
CA GLY A 71 8.02 -7.46 10.31
C GLY A 71 7.18 -7.92 9.14
N TYR A 72 6.07 -8.58 9.45
CA TYR A 72 5.15 -9.10 8.44
C TYR A 72 3.72 -9.22 8.98
N LEU A 73 2.79 -9.26 8.04
CA LEU A 73 1.41 -9.67 8.25
C LEU A 73 1.00 -10.54 7.08
N THR A 74 0.53 -11.76 7.34
CA THR A 74 -0.10 -12.63 6.35
C THR A 74 -1.57 -12.72 6.69
N LEU A 75 -2.41 -12.33 5.73
CA LEU A 75 -3.85 -12.55 5.79
C LEU A 75 -4.18 -13.71 4.85
N ASN A 76 -4.79 -14.75 5.38
CA ASN A 76 -5.32 -15.89 4.63
C ASN A 76 -6.80 -16.05 4.98
N GLU A 77 -7.66 -15.50 4.13
CA GLU A 77 -9.10 -15.43 4.32
C GLU A 77 -9.48 -14.70 5.63
N ASP A 78 -9.92 -15.45 6.64
CA ASP A 78 -10.31 -14.96 7.96
C ASP A 78 -9.21 -15.12 9.02
N GLN A 79 -8.05 -15.69 8.67
CA GLN A 79 -6.92 -15.88 9.59
C GLN A 79 -5.83 -14.85 9.33
N ALA A 80 -5.38 -14.15 10.38
CA ALA A 80 -4.24 -13.25 10.33
C ALA A 80 -3.08 -13.76 11.20
N ASN A 81 -1.91 -13.89 10.58
CA ASN A 81 -0.64 -14.24 11.23
C ASN A 81 0.36 -13.10 11.04
N ALA A 82 0.86 -12.52 12.13
CA ALA A 82 1.72 -11.36 12.07
C ALA A 82 2.77 -11.35 13.18
N TYR A 83 3.91 -10.77 12.84
CA TYR A 83 4.91 -10.32 13.80
C TYR A 83 5.39 -8.93 13.39
N PHE A 84 5.42 -8.01 14.35
CA PHE A 84 5.95 -6.68 14.15
C PHE A 84 6.89 -6.28 15.31
N PRO A 85 8.15 -5.91 15.01
CA PRO A 85 9.04 -5.32 16.02
C PRO A 85 8.41 -4.07 16.63
N TYR A 86 8.45 -3.91 17.95
CA TYR A 86 7.79 -2.79 18.62
C TYR A 86 8.80 -1.89 19.34
N PHE A 87 8.83 -0.60 18.98
CA PHE A 87 9.61 0.42 19.68
C PHE A 87 8.68 1.58 20.10
N GLY A 88 8.14 1.49 21.32
CA GLY A 88 7.20 2.47 21.85
C GLY A 88 6.89 2.23 23.32
N THR A 89 5.88 2.93 23.84
CA THR A 89 5.50 2.86 25.25
C THR A 89 4.38 1.85 25.46
N VAL A 90 4.53 0.97 26.46
CA VAL A 90 3.43 0.17 26.98
C VAL A 90 2.76 0.96 28.10
N ARG A 91 1.48 1.29 27.95
CA ARG A 91 0.72 2.16 28.85
C ARG A 91 0.18 1.43 30.08
N VAL A 92 -0.01 0.12 29.99
CA VAL A 92 -0.53 -0.71 31.08
C VAL A 92 0.62 -1.49 31.70
N ALA A 93 0.83 -1.33 33.01
CA ALA A 93 1.79 -2.10 33.80
C ALA A 93 1.42 -3.58 33.76
N THR A 94 1.97 -4.28 32.77
CA THR A 94 1.90 -5.72 32.64
C THR A 94 3.34 -6.21 32.68
N MET A 95 3.59 -7.33 33.35
CA MET A 95 4.88 -8.02 33.26
C MET A 95 5.19 -8.19 31.77
N TYR A 96 6.23 -7.51 31.29
CA TYR A 96 6.52 -7.39 29.87
C TYR A 96 6.99 -8.76 29.35
N GLU A 97 6.09 -9.49 28.69
CA GLU A 97 6.36 -10.86 28.20
C GLU A 97 6.80 -10.92 26.72
N GLY A 98 7.18 -9.80 26.09
CA GLY A 98 7.64 -9.88 24.70
C GLY A 98 7.97 -8.56 24.01
N GLY A 99 8.99 -8.65 23.14
CA GLY A 99 9.62 -7.56 22.37
C GLY A 99 8.75 -6.87 21.32
N GLY A 100 7.72 -7.56 20.80
CA GLY A 100 6.98 -7.14 19.62
C GLY A 100 5.46 -7.31 19.75
N ILE A 101 4.76 -7.02 18.65
CA ILE A 101 3.35 -7.34 18.45
C ILE A 101 3.28 -8.64 17.67
N GLU A 102 2.58 -9.63 18.19
CA GLU A 102 2.46 -10.95 17.57
C GLU A 102 1.03 -11.47 17.74
N PHE A 103 0.47 -12.00 16.66
CA PHE A 103 -0.83 -12.65 16.67
C PHE A 103 -0.92 -13.69 15.56
N ASP A 104 -1.60 -14.79 15.85
CA ASP A 104 -2.01 -15.82 14.90
C ASP A 104 -3.41 -16.24 15.27
N THR A 105 -4.41 -15.58 14.70
CA THR A 105 -5.80 -15.68 15.13
C THR A 105 -6.77 -15.26 14.04
N GLN A 106 -8.05 -15.52 14.25
CA GLN A 106 -9.11 -15.07 13.38
C GLN A 106 -9.31 -13.55 13.47
N ILE A 107 -9.67 -12.94 12.35
CA ILE A 107 -10.00 -11.52 12.26
C ILE A 107 -11.48 -11.28 12.58
N GLU A 108 -11.76 -10.10 13.12
CA GLU A 108 -13.09 -9.58 13.39
C GLU A 108 -13.27 -8.24 12.65
N ASP A 109 -14.52 -7.87 12.35
CA ASP A 109 -14.88 -6.56 11.78
C ASP A 109 -14.05 -6.14 10.55
N PHE A 110 -13.85 -7.08 9.62
CA PHE A 110 -13.12 -6.84 8.38
C PHE A 110 -13.87 -5.91 7.43
N GLU A 111 -13.21 -4.85 6.97
CA GLU A 111 -13.75 -3.87 6.04
C GLU A 111 -12.73 -3.50 4.96
N ILE A 112 -13.18 -3.37 3.70
CA ILE A 112 -12.40 -2.80 2.60
C ILE A 112 -13.09 -1.54 2.09
N LYS A 113 -12.34 -0.45 2.00
CA LYS A 113 -12.78 0.84 1.43
C LYS A 113 -11.85 1.27 0.30
N TYR A 114 -12.40 1.37 -0.91
CA TYR A 114 -11.70 1.85 -2.09
C TYR A 114 -11.75 3.39 -2.17
N ASN A 115 -10.58 4.01 -2.41
CA ASN A 115 -10.47 5.41 -2.79
C ASN A 115 -9.92 5.47 -4.23
N ASP A 116 -10.82 5.36 -5.20
CA ASP A 116 -10.47 5.31 -6.63
C ASP A 116 -9.81 6.60 -7.12
N GLU A 117 -10.14 7.75 -6.53
CA GLU A 117 -9.54 9.05 -6.89
C GLU A 117 -8.05 9.09 -6.53
N ARG A 118 -7.70 8.60 -5.33
CA ARG A 118 -6.32 8.58 -4.84
C ARG A 118 -5.57 7.30 -5.21
N LYS A 119 -6.27 6.30 -5.76
CA LYS A 119 -5.74 4.95 -6.06
C LYS A 119 -5.17 4.28 -4.81
N ILE A 120 -5.96 4.32 -3.73
CA ILE A 120 -5.63 3.75 -2.40
C ILE A 120 -6.76 2.80 -2.00
N ILE A 121 -6.40 1.65 -1.42
CA ILE A 121 -7.33 0.72 -0.80
C ILE A 121 -7.05 0.73 0.70
N ASN A 122 -8.07 1.00 1.52
CA ASN A 122 -7.97 0.93 2.97
C ASN A 122 -8.62 -0.36 3.43
N ILE A 123 -7.91 -1.15 4.23
CA ILE A 123 -8.42 -2.39 4.83
C ILE A 123 -8.32 -2.22 6.33
N THR A 124 -9.38 -2.51 7.06
CA THR A 124 -9.37 -2.51 8.52
C THR A 124 -9.89 -3.83 9.04
N PHE A 125 -9.30 -4.35 10.12
CA PHE A 125 -9.84 -5.47 10.87
C PHE A 125 -9.32 -5.46 12.30
N MET A 126 -9.97 -6.23 13.17
CA MET A 126 -9.56 -6.44 14.55
C MET A 126 -9.03 -7.85 14.78
N VAL A 127 -8.08 -7.98 15.71
CA VAL A 127 -7.61 -9.26 16.21
C VAL A 127 -7.43 -9.22 17.72
N ALA A 128 -7.78 -10.31 18.40
CA ALA A 128 -7.53 -10.50 19.82
C ALA A 128 -6.41 -11.53 20.01
N ALA A 129 -5.32 -11.15 20.67
CA ALA A 129 -4.20 -12.04 20.94
C ALA A 129 -3.75 -11.93 22.40
N LYS A 130 -3.67 -13.08 23.09
CA LYS A 130 -3.37 -13.18 24.51
C LYS A 130 -4.33 -12.29 25.34
N LYS A 131 -3.83 -11.16 25.88
CA LYS A 131 -4.59 -10.19 26.68
C LYS A 131 -4.64 -8.81 26.02
N GLU A 132 -4.32 -8.71 24.73
CA GLU A 132 -4.23 -7.46 23.98
C GLU A 132 -5.19 -7.54 22.77
N ARG A 133 -5.81 -6.41 22.44
CA ARG A 133 -6.64 -6.27 21.24
C ARG A 133 -5.97 -5.30 20.31
N TYR A 134 -5.95 -5.64 19.03
CA TYR A 134 -5.38 -4.81 17.99
C TYR A 134 -6.42 -4.46 16.95
N GLU A 135 -6.42 -3.20 16.54
CA GLU A 135 -7.04 -2.76 15.29
C GLU A 135 -5.89 -2.57 14.29
N VAL A 136 -6.02 -3.19 13.13
CA VAL A 136 -5.04 -3.17 12.06
C VAL A 136 -5.62 -2.38 10.90
N LEU A 137 -4.94 -1.29 10.53
CA LEU A 137 -5.29 -0.46 9.39
C LEU A 137 -4.21 -0.62 8.32
N ILE A 138 -4.60 -1.12 7.15
CA ILE A 138 -3.76 -1.27 5.97
C ILE A 138 -4.11 -0.19 4.97
N GLN A 139 -3.11 0.51 4.43
CA GLN A 139 -3.26 1.34 3.24
C GLN A 139 -2.43 0.74 2.11
N LEU A 140 -3.10 0.14 1.14
CA LEU A 140 -2.48 -0.40 -0.05
C LEU A 140 -2.54 0.63 -1.18
N TYR A 141 -1.38 0.97 -1.71
CA TYR A 141 -1.19 1.87 -2.84
C TYR A 141 -0.92 1.08 -4.12
N LYS A 142 -1.05 1.75 -5.27
CA LYS A 142 -0.64 1.21 -6.57
C LYS A 142 0.78 0.62 -6.56
N GLY A 143 0.96 -0.50 -7.24
CA GLY A 143 2.25 -1.18 -7.34
C GLY A 143 2.63 -1.95 -6.07
N LEU A 144 1.64 -2.41 -5.31
CA LEU A 144 1.79 -3.29 -4.14
C LEU A 144 2.70 -2.74 -3.05
N LYS A 145 2.67 -1.41 -2.85
CA LYS A 145 3.34 -0.74 -1.73
C LYS A 145 2.29 -0.22 -0.77
N GLY A 146 2.66 -0.05 0.48
CA GLY A 146 1.72 0.51 1.44
C GLY A 146 2.23 0.54 2.85
N SER A 147 1.30 0.77 3.75
CA SER A 147 1.57 0.81 5.16
C SER A 147 0.58 -0.04 5.95
N VAL A 148 1.05 -0.53 7.09
CA VAL A 148 0.22 -1.18 8.12
C VAL A 148 0.39 -0.37 9.40
N THR A 149 -0.71 0.13 9.94
CA THR A 149 -0.76 0.78 11.25
C THR A 149 -1.45 -0.15 12.23
N VAL A 150 -0.83 -0.37 13.38
CA VAL A 150 -1.38 -1.21 14.43
C VAL A 150 -1.70 -0.33 15.63
N PHE A 151 -2.97 -0.34 16.01
CA PHE A 151 -3.47 0.25 17.24
C PHE A 151 -3.61 -0.84 18.29
N SER A 152 -3.33 -0.51 19.54
CA SER A 152 -3.42 -1.43 20.67
C SER A 152 -4.12 -0.76 21.84
N ASN A 153 -4.89 -1.53 22.59
CA ASN A 153 -5.47 -1.06 23.84
C ASN A 153 -4.45 -0.94 25.00
N LYS A 154 -3.20 -1.35 24.79
CA LYS A 154 -2.13 -1.36 25.81
C LYS A 154 -0.88 -0.59 25.42
N ARG A 155 -0.74 -0.20 24.15
CA ARG A 155 0.50 0.35 23.60
C ARG A 155 0.23 1.62 22.79
N ASP A 156 1.25 2.45 22.67
CA ASP A 156 1.27 3.50 21.65
C ASP A 156 1.15 2.89 20.25
N GLN A 157 0.42 3.57 19.37
CA GLN A 157 0.27 3.13 17.99
C GLN A 157 1.63 3.08 17.28
N ILE A 158 1.72 2.23 16.27
CA ILE A 158 2.94 2.10 15.46
C ILE A 158 2.57 1.78 14.03
N SER A 159 3.34 2.27 13.07
CA SER A 159 3.11 1.97 11.66
C SER A 159 4.36 1.46 10.97
N TYR A 160 4.16 0.73 9.88
CA TYR A 160 5.20 0.10 9.10
C TYR A 160 4.99 0.42 7.63
N ASP A 161 6.04 0.79 6.91
CA ASP A 161 6.00 0.92 5.45
C ASP A 161 6.63 -0.32 4.81
N GLY A 162 6.05 -0.77 3.71
CA GLY A 162 6.47 -2.01 3.09
C GLY A 162 5.80 -2.29 1.75
N TYR A 163 5.80 -3.56 1.40
CA TYR A 163 5.23 -4.06 0.17
C TYR A 163 4.38 -5.30 0.42
N PHE A 164 3.46 -5.55 -0.51
CA PHE A 164 2.50 -6.64 -0.49
C PHE A 164 2.84 -7.63 -1.58
N LYS A 165 2.51 -8.89 -1.34
CA LYS A 165 2.59 -9.96 -2.33
C LYS A 165 1.47 -10.97 -2.09
N ALA A 166 1.10 -11.71 -3.14
CA ALA A 166 0.26 -12.89 -2.98
C ALA A 166 0.97 -13.92 -2.10
N ILE A 167 0.19 -14.77 -1.43
CA ILE A 167 0.73 -15.95 -0.75
C ILE A 167 1.26 -16.90 -1.83
N GLU A 168 2.50 -17.37 -1.67
CA GLU A 168 3.06 -18.42 -2.52
C GLU A 168 2.61 -19.77 -1.97
N HIS A 169 1.95 -20.60 -2.81
CA HIS A 169 1.55 -21.97 -2.49
C HIS A 169 2.68 -22.97 -2.78
#